data_AF-A0A519N5Z3-F1
#
_entry.id   AF-A0A519N5Z3-F1
#
_cell.length_a   1.000
_cell.length_b   1.000
_cell.length_c   1.000
_cell.angle_alpha   90.00
_cell.angle_beta   90.00
_cell.angle_gamma   90.00
#
_symmetry.space_group_name_H-M   'P 1'
#
loop_
_entity.id
_entity.type
_entity.pdbx_description
1 polymer ?
#
loop_
_entity_poly.entity_id
_entity_poly.type
_entity_poly.pdbx_seq_one_letter_code
_entity_poly.pdbx_strand_id
1 'polypeptide(L)'
;DQEAREEPCVHFRIEFCTPTMFRVRNAANGNFEPDEPWMVVRYNWAPVDVVSSETKETVRLQTSALTVSIKKAANTIDVFTKNGKLLSSEAVADGGFSRKGEAVM
;
A
#
# COMPACT_ATOMS: atom_id res chain seq x y z
N ASP A 1 -11.74 19.23 29.54
CA ASP A 1 -10.59 18.47 29.04
C ASP A 1 -10.84 18.02 27.62
N GLN A 2 -10.09 18.59 26.68
CA GLN A 2 -10.16 18.25 25.26
C GLN A 2 -9.37 16.97 25.03
N GLU A 3 -10.08 15.85 24.98
CA GLU A 3 -9.54 14.57 24.54
C GLU A 3 -9.15 14.72 23.07
N ALA A 4 -7.84 14.79 22.83
CA ALA A 4 -7.28 14.82 21.50
C ALA A 4 -7.76 13.57 20.75
N ARG A 5 -8.71 13.77 19.84
CA ARG A 5 -9.08 12.74 18.86
C ARG A 5 -7.88 12.56 17.96
N GLU A 6 -7.00 11.63 18.30
CA GLU A 6 -6.03 11.08 17.36
C GLU A 6 -6.82 10.59 16.14
N GLU A 7 -6.67 11.27 15.01
CA GLU A 7 -7.17 10.72 13.75
C GLU A 7 -6.50 9.35 13.57
N PRO A 8 -7.27 8.29 13.28
CA PRO A 8 -6.69 6.95 13.20
C PRO A 8 -5.63 6.93 12.10
N CYS A 9 -4.36 6.78 12.52
CA CYS A 9 -3.23 6.67 11.62
C CYS A 9 -3.40 5.39 10.79
N VAL A 10 -3.58 5.54 9.47
CA VAL A 10 -3.69 4.41 8.56
C VAL A 10 -2.30 3.87 8.28
N HIS A 11 -2.07 2.60 8.59
CA HIS A 11 -0.81 1.92 8.32
C HIS A 11 -0.94 1.05 7.07
N PHE A 12 0.06 1.11 6.19
CA PHE A 12 0.15 0.25 5.01
C PHE A 12 1.36 -0.66 5.11
N ARG A 13 1.23 -1.88 4.58
CA ARG A 13 2.32 -2.83 4.40
C ARG A 13 2.37 -3.26 2.94
N ILE A 14 3.56 -3.20 2.37
CA ILE A 14 3.86 -3.72 1.04
C ILE A 14 4.80 -4.90 1.19
N GLU A 15 4.44 -6.03 0.59
CA GLU A 15 5.25 -7.24 0.54
C GLU A 15 5.44 -7.67 -0.91
N PHE A 16 6.68 -7.81 -1.36
CA PHE A 16 6.98 -8.31 -2.70
C PHE A 16 7.01 -9.83 -2.70
N CYS A 17 6.07 -10.43 -3.43
CA CYS A 17 5.91 -11.88 -3.51
C CYS A 17 6.72 -12.49 -4.66
N THR A 18 6.80 -11.76 -5.79
CA THR A 18 7.65 -12.04 -6.95
C THR A 18 8.06 -10.72 -7.59
N PRO A 19 8.97 -10.67 -8.56
CA PRO A 19 9.29 -9.41 -9.24
C PRO A 19 8.10 -8.72 -9.92
N THR A 20 7.04 -9.48 -10.27
CA THR A 20 5.83 -8.97 -10.94
C THR A 20 4.60 -8.92 -10.04
N MET A 21 4.73 -9.25 -8.74
CA MET A 21 3.61 -9.33 -7.82
C MET A 21 3.99 -8.85 -6.43
N PHE A 22 3.17 -7.97 -5.89
CA PHE A 22 3.28 -7.51 -4.52
C PHE A 22 1.89 -7.48 -3.88
N ARG A 23 1.88 -7.53 -2.55
CA ARG A 23 0.70 -7.51 -1.72
C ARG A 23 0.65 -6.20 -0.96
N VAL A 24 -0.49 -5.54 -1.00
CA VAL A 24 -0.80 -4.35 -0.20
C VAL A 24 -1.76 -4.77 0.90
N ARG A 25 -1.48 -4.35 2.13
CA ARG A 25 -2.37 -4.51 3.27
C ARG A 25 -2.52 -3.16 3.95
N ASN A 26 -3.72 -2.83 4.41
CA ASN A 26 -3.99 -1.63 5.20
C ASN A 26 -4.55 -2.03 6.57
N ALA A 27 -4.23 -1.24 7.60
CA ALA A 27 -4.75 -1.39 8.95
C ALA A 27 -5.13 -0.03 9.51
N ALA A 28 -6.35 0.10 10.06
CA ALA A 28 -6.85 1.37 10.60
C ALA A 28 -6.30 1.70 12.00
N ASN A 29 -5.76 0.71 12.71
CA ASN A 29 -5.23 0.81 14.07
C ASN A 29 -3.80 0.24 14.18
N GLY A 30 -3.13 0.05 13.04
CA GLY A 30 -1.81 -0.59 12.97
C GLY A 30 -1.80 -2.11 13.13
N ASN A 31 -2.92 -2.74 13.51
CA ASN A 31 -3.03 -4.19 13.61
C ASN A 31 -3.47 -4.79 12.27
N PHE A 32 -2.61 -5.61 11.69
CA PHE A 32 -2.93 -6.38 10.49
C PHE A 32 -3.54 -7.71 10.91
N GLU A 33 -4.70 -8.04 10.34
CA GLU A 33 -5.37 -9.33 10.54
C GLU A 33 -4.45 -10.52 10.19
N PRO A 34 -4.70 -11.73 10.68
CA PRO A 34 -3.98 -12.92 10.23
C PRO A 34 -4.26 -13.22 8.74
N ASP A 35 -3.42 -14.07 8.15
CA ASP A 35 -3.60 -14.54 6.78
C ASP A 35 -4.76 -15.56 6.68
N GLU A 36 -5.69 -15.37 5.73
CA GLU A 36 -6.88 -16.22 5.54
C GLU A 36 -6.73 -17.26 4.41
N PRO A 37 -6.88 -18.58 4.68
CA PRO A 37 -6.48 -19.64 3.75
C PRO A 37 -7.42 -19.87 2.56
N TRP A 38 -8.48 -19.06 2.40
CA TRP A 38 -9.56 -19.34 1.44
C TRP A 38 -9.25 -18.92 0.00
N MET A 39 -8.50 -17.83 -0.17
CA MET A 39 -8.21 -17.23 -1.48
C MET A 39 -6.72 -17.23 -1.81
N VAL A 40 -5.86 -16.99 -0.81
CA VAL A 40 -4.41 -17.03 -0.98
C VAL A 40 -3.88 -18.25 -0.24
N VAL A 41 -3.23 -19.14 -0.98
CA VAL A 41 -2.70 -20.41 -0.43
C VAL A 41 -1.21 -20.36 -0.12
N ARG A 42 -0.54 -19.26 -0.47
CA ARG A 42 0.90 -19.07 -0.29
C ARG A 42 1.23 -17.71 0.30
N TYR A 43 1.83 -17.73 1.48
CA TYR A 43 2.26 -16.55 2.22
C TYR A 43 3.76 -16.48 2.47
N ASN A 44 4.46 -17.61 2.36
CA ASN A 44 5.91 -17.65 2.43
C ASN A 44 6.49 -17.55 1.02
N TRP A 45 6.98 -16.36 0.67
CA TRP A 45 7.59 -16.05 -0.62
C TRP A 45 9.11 -16.00 -0.50
N ALA A 46 9.81 -16.35 -1.58
CA ALA A 46 11.25 -16.14 -1.64
C ALA A 46 11.56 -14.63 -1.62
N PRO A 47 12.68 -14.19 -1.02
CA PRO A 47 13.08 -12.80 -1.06
C PRO A 47 13.14 -12.26 -2.49
N VAL A 48 12.61 -11.06 -2.71
CA VAL A 48 12.68 -10.35 -3.99
C VAL A 48 13.65 -9.18 -3.82
N ASP A 49 14.58 -9.02 -4.77
CA ASP A 49 15.46 -7.87 -4.79
C ASP A 49 14.67 -6.60 -5.08
N VAL A 50 14.72 -5.65 -4.14
CA VAL A 50 14.02 -4.37 -4.22
C VAL A 50 15.01 -3.25 -3.98
N VAL A 51 15.07 -2.31 -4.92
CA VAL A 51 15.77 -1.04 -4.74
C VAL A 51 14.76 -0.01 -4.25
N SER A 52 15.03 0.61 -3.10
CA SER A 52 14.21 1.69 -2.56
C SER A 52 14.89 3.05 -2.73
N SER A 53 14.08 4.06 -2.99
CA SER A 53 14.50 5.47 -2.93
C SER A 53 13.36 6.28 -2.34
N GLU A 54 13.70 7.21 -1.46
CA GLU A 54 12.71 7.97 -0.71
C GLU A 54 13.00 9.47 -0.82
N THR A 55 11.94 10.24 -1.07
CA THR A 55 11.92 11.71 -0.97
C THR A 55 10.97 12.12 0.15
N LYS A 56 10.83 13.44 0.37
CA LYS A 56 9.86 13.96 1.34
C LYS A 56 8.42 13.63 0.95
N GLU A 57 8.14 13.50 -0.35
CA GLU A 57 6.81 13.35 -0.92
C GLU A 57 6.49 11.90 -1.29
N THR A 58 7.51 11.10 -1.64
CA THR A 58 7.30 9.82 -2.30
C THR A 58 8.27 8.75 -1.81
N VAL A 59 7.79 7.51 -1.71
CA VAL A 59 8.64 6.32 -1.58
C VAL A 59 8.53 5.54 -2.88
N ARG A 60 9.66 5.23 -3.51
CA ARG A 60 9.72 4.44 -4.73
C ARG A 60 10.44 3.13 -4.45
N LEU A 61 9.79 2.03 -4.83
CA LEU A 61 10.25 0.65 -4.65
C LEU A 61 10.31 0.00 -6.02
N GLN A 62 11.47 -0.54 -6.40
CA GLN A 62 11.70 -1.06 -7.74
C GLN A 62 12.22 -2.50 -7.70
N THR A 63 11.54 -3.38 -8.42
CA THR A 63 11.97 -4.76 -8.68
C THR A 63 12.59 -4.87 -10.08
N SER A 64 12.93 -6.08 -10.51
CA SER A 64 13.37 -6.33 -11.89
C SER A 64 12.27 -6.12 -12.95
N ALA A 65 10.98 -6.01 -12.57
CA ALA A 65 9.87 -5.88 -13.51
C ALA A 65 8.90 -4.72 -13.22
N LEU A 66 8.77 -4.30 -11.96
CA LEU A 66 7.82 -3.29 -11.52
C LEU A 66 8.52 -2.11 -10.84
N THR A 67 7.89 -0.95 -10.95
CA THR A 67 8.13 0.20 -10.08
C THR A 67 6.84 0.52 -9.34
N VAL A 68 6.89 0.54 -8.01
CA VAL A 68 5.80 0.93 -7.12
C VAL A 68 6.16 2.28 -6.51
N SER A 69 5.28 3.26 -6.67
CA SER A 69 5.46 4.63 -6.18
C SER A 69 4.35 4.97 -5.19
N ILE A 70 4.72 5.32 -3.97
CA ILE A 70 3.81 5.61 -2.86
C ILE A 70 3.88 7.11 -2.56
N LYS A 71 2.77 7.82 -2.71
CA LYS A 71 2.70 9.25 -2.40
C LYS A 71 2.29 9.43 -0.94
N LYS A 72 3.19 9.93 -0.09
CA LYS A 72 3.01 9.99 1.37
C LYS A 72 1.83 10.86 1.81
N ALA A 73 1.64 12.01 1.18
CA ALA A 73 0.56 12.93 1.54
C ALA A 73 -0.84 12.38 1.25
N ALA A 74 -0.98 11.57 0.18
CA ALA A 74 -2.25 11.02 -0.25
C ALA A 74 -2.44 9.54 0.14
N ASN A 75 -1.39 8.89 0.63
CA ASN A 75 -1.33 7.44 0.85
C ASN A 75 -1.76 6.61 -0.37
N THR A 76 -1.46 7.09 -1.58
CA THR A 76 -1.82 6.43 -2.83
C THR A 76 -0.65 5.68 -3.44
N ILE A 77 -0.96 4.57 -4.10
CA ILE A 77 -0.01 3.71 -4.79
C ILE A 77 -0.21 3.81 -6.31
N ASP A 78 0.87 4.13 -7.01
CA ASP A 78 0.97 4.06 -8.47
C ASP A 78 1.95 2.95 -8.86
N VAL A 79 1.55 2.12 -9.83
CA VAL A 79 2.32 0.96 -10.29
C VAL A 79 2.68 1.15 -11.74
N PHE A 80 3.96 0.98 -12.05
CA PHE A 80 4.51 1.10 -13.40
C PHE A 80 5.27 -0.16 -13.78
N THR A 81 5.36 -0.41 -15.09
CA THR A 81 6.39 -1.29 -15.65
C THR A 81 7.79 -0.73 -15.38
N LYS A 82 8.83 -1.57 -15.46
CA LYS A 82 10.23 -1.15 -15.44
C LYS A 82 10.55 0.00 -16.41
N ASN A 83 9.87 0.05 -17.55
CA ASN A 83 10.09 1.07 -18.59
C ASN A 83 9.32 2.38 -18.34
N GLY A 84 8.63 2.51 -17.20
CA GLY A 84 7.90 3.73 -16.82
C GLY A 84 6.47 3.82 -17.36
N LYS A 85 5.97 2.81 -18.07
CA LYS A 85 4.54 2.74 -18.45
C LYS A 85 3.68 2.50 -17.21
N LEU A 86 2.71 3.37 -16.94
CA LEU A 86 1.73 3.20 -15.87
C LEU A 86 0.84 1.95 -16.12
N LEU A 87 0.68 1.13 -15.10
CA LEU A 87 -0.17 -0.06 -15.08
C LEU A 87 -1.42 0.16 -14.22
N SER A 88 -1.25 0.80 -13.06
CA SER A 88 -2.34 1.05 -12.10
C SER A 88 -2.07 2.33 -11.33
N SER A 89 -3.11 3.06 -10.97
CA SER A 89 -3.06 4.30 -10.18
C SER A 89 -4.22 4.33 -9.21
N GLU A 90 -3.93 4.58 -7.94
CA GLU A 90 -4.96 4.80 -6.91
C GLU A 90 -5.42 6.26 -6.84
N ALA A 91 -4.75 7.17 -7.56
CA ALA A 91 -5.21 8.55 -7.67
C ALA A 91 -6.37 8.67 -8.66
N VAL A 92 -7.60 8.33 -8.26
CA VAL A 92 -8.82 8.61 -9.02
C VAL A 92 -9.85 9.34 -8.17
N ALA A 93 -10.74 10.13 -8.81
CA ALA A 93 -11.63 11.09 -8.13
C ALA A 93 -12.60 10.46 -7.12
N ASP A 94 -13.01 9.21 -7.34
CA ASP A 94 -13.95 8.44 -6.51
C ASP A 94 -13.45 7.01 -6.20
N GLY A 95 -12.14 6.79 -6.28
CA GLY A 95 -11.54 5.46 -6.09
C GLY A 95 -10.12 5.57 -5.54
N GLY A 96 -9.80 4.64 -4.66
CA GLY A 96 -8.65 4.70 -3.77
C GLY A 96 -9.08 4.27 -2.37
N PHE A 97 -8.12 3.99 -1.48
CA PHE A 97 -8.42 3.66 -0.08
C PHE A 97 -9.13 4.84 0.59
N SER A 98 -10.45 4.77 0.68
CA SER A 98 -11.27 5.77 1.38
C SER A 98 -12.13 5.07 2.44
N ARG A 99 -12.11 5.60 3.67
CA ARG A 99 -13.04 5.18 4.72
C ARG A 99 -14.08 6.27 4.88
N LYS A 100 -15.29 6.06 4.36
CA LYS A 100 -16.45 6.87 4.75
C LYS A 100 -16.92 6.35 6.11
N GLY A 101 -16.58 7.07 7.18
CA GLY A 101 -17.15 6.80 8.50
C GLY A 101 -18.58 7.34 8.54
N GLU A 102 -19.57 6.46 8.67
CA GLU A 102 -20.92 6.88 9.04
C GLU A 102 -20.98 6.97 10.58
N ALA A 103 -21.23 8.18 11.08
CA ALA A 103 -21.56 8.39 12.48
C ALA A 103 -23.09 8.26 12.62
N VAL A 104 -23.55 7.14 13.17
CA VAL A 104 -24.92 7.04 13.68
C VAL A 104 -24.87 7.56 15.13
N MET A 105 -25.60 8.65 15.41
CA MET A 105 -25.82 9.17 16.77
C MET A 105 -26.83 8.32 17.54
#